data_AF-A0A8C7AHC6-F1
#
_entry.id   AF-A0A8C7AHC6-F1
#
_cell.length_a   1.000
_cell.length_b   1.000
_cell.length_c   1.000
_cell.angle_alpha   90.00
_cell.angle_beta   90.00
_cell.angle_gamma   90.00
#
_symmetry.space_group_name_H-M   'P 1'
#
loop_
_entity.id
_entity.type
_entity.pdbx_description
1 polymer ?
#
loop_
_entity_poly.entity_id
_entity_poly.type
_entity_poly.pdbx_seq_one_letter_code
_entity_poly.pdbx_strand_id
1 'polypeptide(L)' 'MSELDQLRQEAEQLKNQIRDARKACADATLSQITNNIDPVGRIQMRTRRTLRGHLAKIYAMHWGTDSRYVGAGAEHSV' A
#
# COMPACT_ATOMS: atom_id res chain seq x y z
N MET A 1 -32.60 -4.14 24.82
CA MET A 1 -31.45 -3.88 23.93
C MET A 1 -31.96 -3.99 22.51
N SER A 2 -31.72 -2.98 21.67
CA SER A 2 -32.14 -3.05 20.26
C SER A 2 -31.33 -4.12 19.52
N GLU A 3 -31.90 -4.75 18.49
CA GLU A 3 -31.18 -5.65 17.58
C GLU A 3 -29.92 -4.96 17.00
N LEU A 4 -30.02 -3.67 16.73
CA LEU A 4 -28.89 -2.84 16.29
C LEU A 4 -27.79 -2.70 17.35
N ASP A 5 -28.14 -2.69 18.64
CA ASP A 5 -27.15 -2.64 19.72
C ASP A 5 -26.43 -3.99 19.86
N GLN A 6 -27.15 -5.11 19.66
CA GLN A 6 -26.58 -6.45 19.66
C GLN A 6 -25.57 -6.63 18.52
N LEU A 7 -25.95 -6.26 17.29
CA LEU A 7 -25.06 -6.33 16.13
C LEU A 7 -23.81 -5.44 16.29
N ARG A 8 -23.95 -4.26 16.89
CA ARG A 8 -22.81 -3.39 17.20
C ARG A 8 -21.86 -4.03 18.20
N GLN A 9 -22.39 -4.64 19.25
CA GLN A 9 -21.59 -5.32 20.27
C GLN A 9 -20.87 -6.55 19.70
N GLU A 10 -21.56 -7.34 18.90
CA GLU A 10 -20.98 -8.50 18.21
C GLU A 10 -19.86 -8.09 17.25
N ALA A 11 -20.04 -7.01 16.48
CA ALA A 11 -19.01 -6.48 15.60
C ALA A 11 -17.74 -6.06 16.38
N GLU A 12 -17.89 -5.40 17.53
CA GLU A 12 -16.75 -5.06 18.40
C GLU A 12 -16.09 -6.30 19.01
N GLN A 13 -16.89 -7.31 19.39
CA GLN A 13 -16.37 -8.58 19.88
C GLN A 13 -15.53 -9.30 18.80
N LEU A 14 -16.03 -9.39 17.56
CA LEU A 14 -15.31 -10.00 16.44
C LEU A 14 -14.02 -9.23 16.11
N LYS A 15 -14.05 -7.89 16.13
CA LYS A 15 -12.84 -7.07 15.97
C LYS A 15 -11.79 -7.40 17.04
N ASN A 16 -12.22 -7.53 18.29
CA ASN A 16 -11.32 -7.88 19.40
C ASN A 16 -10.75 -9.30 19.24
N GLN A 17 -11.57 -10.28 18.86
CA GLN A 17 -11.09 -11.65 18.58
C GLN A 17 -10.04 -11.67 17.46
N ILE A 18 -10.25 -10.92 16.37
CA ILE A 18 -9.26 -10.80 15.28
C ILE A 18 -7.97 -10.13 15.79
N ARG A 19 -8.08 -9.08 16.60
CA ARG A 19 -6.91 -8.40 17.18
C ARG A 19 -6.10 -9.35 18.06
N ASP A 20 -6.77 -10.12 18.90
CA ASP A 20 -6.12 -11.03 19.84
C ASP A 20 -5.48 -12.21 19.09
N ALA A 21 -6.14 -12.75 18.06
CA ALA A 21 -5.59 -13.77 17.17
C ALA A 21 -4.35 -13.27 16.41
N ARG A 22 -4.39 -12.03 15.88
CA ARG A 22 -3.21 -11.40 15.25
C ARG A 22 -2.05 -11.24 16.23
N LYS A 23 -2.34 -10.84 17.46
CA LYS A 23 -1.33 -10.67 18.51
C LYS A 23 -0.72 -12.01 18.94
N ALA A 24 -1.53 -13.07 19.01
CA ALA A 24 -1.07 -14.41 19.37
C ALA A 24 0.00 -14.96 18.40
N CYS A 25 -0.06 -14.58 17.12
CA CYS A 25 0.90 -14.98 16.10
C CYS A 25 2.01 -13.95 15.83
N ALA A 26 2.07 -12.84 16.58
CA ALA A 26 3.07 -11.78 16.39
C ALA A 26 4.30 -12.01 17.29
N ASP A 27 5.03 -13.09 17.03
CA ASP A 27 6.19 -13.56 17.79
C ASP A 27 7.46 -12.73 17.58
N ALA A 28 7.65 -12.20 16.38
CA ALA A 28 8.75 -11.31 16.02
C ALA A 28 8.31 -10.22 15.03
N THR A 29 9.18 -9.23 14.83
CA THR A 29 9.03 -8.19 13.81
C THR A 29 9.99 -8.41 12.66
N LEU A 30 9.62 -7.93 11.46
CA LEU A 30 10.50 -8.03 10.29
C LEU A 30 11.89 -7.45 10.57
N SER A 31 11.96 -6.30 11.24
CA SER A 31 13.22 -5.64 11.61
C SER A 31 14.12 -6.55 12.46
N GLN A 32 13.56 -7.21 13.48
CA GLN A 32 14.31 -8.15 14.33
C GLN A 32 14.90 -9.32 13.54
N ILE A 33 14.12 -9.87 12.60
CA ILE A 33 14.54 -11.00 11.76
C ILE A 33 15.60 -10.58 10.76
N THR A 34 15.52 -9.37 10.20
CA THR A 34 16.45 -8.87 9.18
C THR A 34 17.69 -8.16 9.76
N ASN A 35 17.89 -8.18 11.08
CA ASN A 35 18.99 -7.47 11.75
C ASN A 35 20.39 -7.81 11.23
N ASN A 36 20.58 -9.04 10.73
CA ASN A 36 21.86 -9.51 10.22
C ASN A 36 21.99 -9.39 8.69
N ILE A 37 21.03 -8.73 8.02
CA ILE A 37 21.09 -8.49 6.58
C ILE A 37 21.88 -7.20 6.35
N ASP A 38 22.93 -7.30 5.55
CA ASP A 38 23.72 -6.13 5.17
C ASP A 38 22.85 -5.08 4.46
N PRO A 39 23.03 -3.78 4.79
CA PRO A 39 22.27 -2.72 4.15
C PRO A 39 22.62 -2.62 2.66
N VAL A 40 21.63 -2.32 1.82
CA VAL A 40 21.77 -2.13 0.37
C VAL A 40 22.73 -0.98 -0.01
N GLY A 41 23.09 -0.12 0.95
CA GLY A 41 23.95 1.05 0.74
C GLY A 41 23.19 2.22 0.12
N ARG A 42 23.93 3.23 -0.37
CA ARG A 42 23.34 4.46 -0.93
C ARG A 42 22.88 4.24 -2.38
N ILE A 43 21.57 4.26 -2.62
CA ILE A 43 20.99 4.18 -3.97
C ILE A 43 21.00 5.58 -4.64
N GLN A 44 21.73 5.73 -5.74
CA GLN A 44 21.83 7.00 -6.49
C GLN A 44 21.05 6.95 -7.81
N MET A 45 19.78 7.35 -7.76
CA MET A 45 18.93 7.44 -8.95
C MET A 45 19.18 8.72 -9.75
N ARG A 46 18.95 8.66 -11.07
CA ARG A 46 19.03 9.81 -11.98
C ARG A 46 17.93 9.69 -13.04
N THR A 47 17.34 10.81 -13.44
CA THR A 47 16.35 10.84 -14.53
C THR A 47 16.96 10.35 -15.84
N ARG A 48 16.31 9.37 -16.48
CA ARG A 48 16.73 8.81 -17.77
C ARG A 48 15.86 9.25 -18.94
N ARG A 49 14.59 9.55 -18.67
CA ARG A 49 13.60 9.96 -19.68
C ARG A 49 12.70 11.04 -19.11
N THR A 50 12.31 11.99 -19.95
CA THR A 50 11.26 12.99 -19.66
C THR A 50 10.17 12.81 -20.70
N LEU A 51 9.04 12.26 -20.28
CA LEU A 51 7.88 12.02 -21.16
C LEU A 51 7.01 13.28 -21.18
N ARG A 52 6.95 13.95 -22.33
CA ARG A 52 6.19 15.20 -22.53
C ARG A 52 4.99 14.91 -23.42
N GLY A 53 3.86 15.58 -23.17
CA GLY A 53 2.68 15.49 -24.02
C GLY A 53 1.37 15.88 -23.34
N HIS A 54 1.23 15.61 -22.04
CA HIS A 54 0.04 16.02 -21.30
C HIS A 54 0.00 17.54 -21.07
N LEU A 55 -1.17 18.15 -21.30
CA LEU A 55 -1.43 19.57 -21.07
C LEU A 55 -2.11 19.84 -19.71
N ALA A 56 -2.52 18.78 -19.02
CA ALA A 56 -3.13 18.80 -17.70
C ALA A 56 -2.30 17.99 -16.68
N LYS A 57 -2.66 18.06 -15.40
CA LYS A 57 -2.00 17.29 -14.33
C LYS A 57 -2.29 15.80 -14.51
N ILE A 58 -1.25 14.98 -14.41
CA ILE A 58 -1.35 13.51 -14.45
C ILE A 58 -1.77 13.02 -13.06
N TYR A 59 -2.77 12.16 -12.98
CA TYR A 59 -3.29 11.58 -11.73
C TYR A 59 -3.00 10.10 -11.57
N ALA A 60 -2.85 9.38 -12.69
CA ALA A 60 -2.60 7.95 -12.67
C ALA A 60 -1.52 7.59 -13.70
N MET A 61 -0.72 6.57 -13.37
CA MET A 61 0.20 5.94 -14.29
C MET A 61 0.29 4.43 -14.01
N HIS A 62 0.51 3.63 -15.04
CA HIS A 62 0.68 2.18 -14.93
C HIS A 62 1.63 1.65 -16.01
N TRP A 63 2.62 0.84 -15.61
CA TRP A 63 3.48 0.13 -16.55
C TRP A 63 2.74 -1.03 -17.19
N GLY A 64 2.91 -1.22 -18.49
CA GLY A 64 2.54 -2.47 -19.15
C GLY A 64 3.37 -3.64 -18.61
N THR A 65 2.86 -4.85 -18.82
CA THR A 65 3.53 -6.09 -18.38
C THR A 65 4.87 -6.35 -19.08
N ASP A 66 5.12 -5.66 -20.19
CA ASP A 66 6.36 -5.76 -20.97
C ASP A 66 7.50 -4.87 -20.44
N SER A 67 7.28 -4.15 -19.34
CA SER A 67 8.24 -3.23 -18.72
C SER A 67 8.78 -2.13 -19.68
N ARG A 68 8.07 -1.86 -20.78
CA ARG A 68 8.50 -0.90 -21.80
C ARG A 68 7.51 0.23 -21.98
N TYR A 69 6.22 -0.09 -22.07
CA TYR A 69 5.18 0.92 -22.25
C TYR A 69 4.60 1.33 -20.90
N VAL A 70 4.21 2.59 -20.77
CA VAL A 70 3.53 3.13 -19.61
C VAL A 70 2.29 3.90 -20.07
N GLY A 71 1.14 3.58 -19.49
CA GLY A 71 -0.08 4.35 -19.64
C GLY A 71 -0.12 5.45 -18.58
N ALA A 72 -0.48 6.67 -18.96
CA ALA A 72 -0.70 7.78 -18.03
C ALA A 72 -2.05 8.44 -18.30
N GLY A 73 -2.82 8.70 -17.24
CA GLY A 73 -4.13 9.33 -17.27
C GLY A 73 -4.07 10.73 -16.68
N ALA A 74 -4.57 11.71 -17.43
CA ALA A 74 -4.82 13.07 -16.97
C ALA A 74 -6.31 13.35 -17.11
N GLU A 75 -6.96 13.81 -16.04
CA GLU A 75 -8.32 14.31 -16.14
C GLU A 75 -8.28 15.71 -16.77
N HIS A 76 -9.00 15.90 -17.87
CA HIS A 76 -9.38 17.23 -18.30
C HIS A 76 -10.68 17.57 -17.59
N SER A 77 -10.62 18.44 -16.59
CA SER A 77 -11.83 19.07 -16.05
C SER A 77 -12.49 19.85 -17.19
N VAL A 78 -13.68 19.42 -17.59
CA VAL A 78 -14.63 20.22 -18.37
C VAL A 78 -15.88 20.39 -17.53
#